data_AF-A0A833DAB9-F1
#
_entry.id   AF-A0A833DAB9-F1
#
_cell.length_a   1.000
_cell.length_b   1.000
_cell.length_c   1.000
_cell.angle_alpha   90.00
_cell.angle_beta   90.00
_cell.angle_gamma   90.00
#
_symmetry.space_group_name_H-M   'P 1'
#
loop_
_entity.id
_entity.type
_entity.pdbx_description
1 polymer ?
#
loop_
_entity_poly.entity_id
_entity_poly.type
_entity_poly.pdbx_seq_one_letter_code
_entity_poly.pdbx_strand_id
1 'polypeptide(L)'
;QAWAPEIKPSMCISGINQGPNLSVDVLHSGTVSAARETSLYGMPAIAISLATYEHSEFTQTVEASLAIIEACLGALPDEPLNLRRPEGSRKKPLSAGKMEARLRSAFAHGDMFLNINTPKSWNGLMQTTSLGSRWYHNAIDMNDRENIGVAYEVGAAIIEDEDIPGTDCNAINSGAVAITPLSSWPVNHPLGLSGDVIAAATEQGSSGLPSWLE
;
A
#
# COMPACT_ATOMS: atom_id res chain seq x y z
N GLN A 1 5.17 -27.64 1.91
CA GLN A 1 4.81 -28.35 0.65
C GLN A 1 4.00 -27.34 -0.18
N ALA A 2 4.46 -26.96 -1.37
CA ALA A 2 3.74 -26.00 -2.22
C ALA A 2 2.49 -26.68 -2.81
N TRP A 3 1.32 -26.03 -2.73
CA TRP A 3 0.05 -26.58 -3.23
C TRP A 3 -0.02 -26.69 -4.76
N ALA A 4 0.89 -26.02 -5.49
CA ALA A 4 1.09 -26.17 -6.93
C ALA A 4 2.58 -25.95 -7.28
N PRO A 5 3.41 -27.01 -7.36
CA PRO A 5 4.85 -26.88 -7.57
C PRO A 5 5.24 -26.29 -8.95
N GLU A 6 4.31 -26.32 -9.92
CA GLU A 6 4.51 -25.74 -11.26
C GLU A 6 4.12 -24.27 -11.38
N ILE A 7 3.39 -23.68 -10.42
CA ILE A 7 2.97 -22.28 -10.48
C ILE A 7 3.98 -21.42 -9.71
N LYS A 8 4.66 -20.54 -10.43
CA LYS A 8 5.53 -19.50 -9.86
C LYS A 8 4.81 -18.15 -9.91
N PRO A 9 4.27 -17.63 -8.80
CA PRO A 9 3.68 -16.30 -8.79
C PRO A 9 4.74 -15.22 -9.03
N SER A 10 4.42 -14.22 -9.86
CA SER A 10 5.28 -13.06 -10.13
C SER A 10 5.03 -11.90 -9.15
N MET A 11 3.85 -11.86 -8.54
CA MET A 11 3.42 -10.83 -7.60
C MET A 11 2.37 -11.38 -6.63
N CYS A 12 2.24 -10.76 -5.46
CA CYS A 12 1.14 -10.94 -4.52
C CYS A 12 0.16 -9.77 -4.58
N ILE A 13 -1.14 -10.07 -4.55
CA ILE A 13 -2.21 -9.08 -4.45
C ILE A 13 -2.99 -9.37 -3.18
N SER A 14 -3.10 -8.38 -2.30
CA SER A 14 -3.89 -8.45 -1.08
C SER A 14 -5.07 -7.50 -1.17
N GLY A 15 -6.29 -8.02 -1.25
CA GLY A 15 -7.51 -7.22 -1.42
C GLY A 15 -8.61 -7.97 -2.18
N ILE A 16 -9.70 -7.31 -2.57
CA ILE A 16 -9.99 -5.88 -2.33
C ILE A 16 -10.61 -5.72 -0.94
N ASN A 17 -10.01 -4.88 -0.10
CA ASN A 17 -10.57 -4.56 1.22
C ASN A 17 -11.83 -3.68 1.11
N GLN A 18 -12.84 -3.96 1.92
CA GLN A 18 -13.98 -3.07 2.11
C GLN A 18 -13.70 -2.12 3.26
N GLY A 19 -13.25 -0.91 2.94
CA GLY A 19 -12.81 0.09 3.89
C GLY A 19 -11.43 0.65 3.51
N PRO A 20 -11.17 1.92 3.80
CA PRO A 20 -9.89 2.55 3.49
C PRO A 20 -8.75 1.97 4.32
N ASN A 21 -7.54 1.98 3.74
CA ASN A 21 -6.28 1.79 4.44
C ASN A 21 -5.39 3.00 4.12
N LEU A 22 -5.67 4.12 4.77
CA LEU A 22 -5.07 5.43 4.52
C LEU A 22 -4.22 5.85 5.72
N SER A 23 -3.23 6.71 5.50
CA SER A 23 -2.45 7.31 6.59
C SER A 23 -1.89 6.25 7.55
N VAL A 24 -2.04 6.46 8.87
CA VAL A 24 -1.56 5.57 9.93
C VAL A 24 -2.30 4.23 10.00
N ASP A 25 -3.46 4.10 9.34
CA ASP A 25 -4.25 2.85 9.38
C ASP A 25 -3.55 1.68 8.70
N VAL A 26 -2.63 1.99 7.79
CA VAL A 26 -1.77 1.00 7.14
C VAL A 26 -0.98 0.15 8.14
N LEU A 27 -0.76 0.65 9.37
CA LEU A 27 -0.01 -0.06 10.42
C LEU A 27 -0.80 -1.19 11.07
N HIS A 28 -2.13 -1.11 11.10
CA HIS A 28 -2.99 -2.11 11.73
C HIS A 28 -3.91 -2.83 10.74
N SER A 29 -3.77 -2.53 9.45
CA SER A 29 -4.50 -3.17 8.36
C SER A 29 -3.99 -4.59 8.08
N GLY A 30 -4.90 -5.58 8.12
CA GLY A 30 -4.60 -6.94 7.66
C GLY A 30 -4.26 -7.02 6.17
N THR A 31 -4.94 -6.23 5.34
CA THR A 31 -4.72 -6.18 3.88
C THR A 31 -3.32 -5.67 3.55
N VAL A 32 -2.91 -4.56 4.16
CA VAL A 32 -1.55 -4.02 4.00
C VAL A 32 -0.52 -4.98 4.60
N SER A 33 -0.81 -5.57 5.77
CA SER A 33 0.08 -6.51 6.43
C SER A 33 0.38 -7.73 5.57
N ALA A 34 -0.61 -8.31 4.87
CA ALA A 34 -0.39 -9.46 3.99
C ALA A 34 0.48 -9.11 2.77
N ALA A 35 0.29 -7.94 2.15
CA ALA A 35 1.15 -7.46 1.07
C ALA A 35 2.59 -7.24 1.57
N ARG A 36 2.74 -6.53 2.70
CA ARG A 36 4.04 -6.28 3.32
C ARG A 36 4.76 -7.58 3.67
N GLU A 37 4.09 -8.52 4.34
CA GLU A 37 4.66 -9.80 4.74
C GLU A 37 5.19 -10.58 3.53
N THR A 38 4.41 -10.60 2.45
CA THR A 38 4.85 -11.24 1.21
C THR A 38 6.09 -10.56 0.62
N SER A 39 6.16 -9.23 0.66
CA SER A 39 7.33 -8.45 0.25
C SER A 39 8.54 -8.64 1.16
N LEU A 40 8.36 -8.87 2.47
CA LEU A 40 9.45 -9.28 3.36
C LEU A 40 10.07 -10.62 2.92
N TYR A 41 9.32 -11.49 2.26
CA TYR A 41 9.82 -12.71 1.62
C TYR A 41 10.24 -12.53 0.16
N GLY A 42 10.44 -11.29 -0.30
CA GLY A 42 11.05 -10.97 -1.58
C GLY A 42 10.14 -11.15 -2.80
N MET A 43 8.83 -11.10 -2.58
CA MET A 43 7.80 -11.09 -3.61
C MET A 43 7.28 -9.66 -3.81
N PRO A 44 7.25 -9.12 -5.04
CA PRO A 44 6.56 -7.87 -5.34
C PRO A 44 5.10 -7.95 -4.87
N ALA A 45 4.56 -6.90 -4.25
CA ALA A 45 3.20 -6.95 -3.74
C ALA A 45 2.45 -5.64 -3.85
N ILE A 46 1.12 -5.76 -3.92
CA ILE A 46 0.19 -4.64 -3.83
C ILE A 46 -0.92 -4.97 -2.82
N ALA A 47 -1.32 -3.96 -2.05
CA ALA A 47 -2.52 -3.98 -1.23
C ALA A 47 -3.60 -3.12 -1.91
N ILE A 48 -4.84 -3.59 -1.97
CA ILE A 48 -5.94 -2.90 -2.66
C ILE A 48 -7.12 -2.75 -1.70
N SER A 49 -7.66 -1.54 -1.64
CA SER A 49 -8.78 -1.17 -0.78
C SER A 49 -9.78 -0.31 -1.53
N LEU A 50 -11.05 -0.46 -1.19
CA LEU A 50 -12.12 0.46 -1.57
C LEU A 50 -12.46 1.33 -0.36
N ALA A 51 -12.20 2.63 -0.48
CA ALA A 51 -12.32 3.63 0.57
C ALA A 51 -13.78 4.03 0.85
N THR A 52 -14.62 3.05 1.19
CA THR A 52 -15.96 3.26 1.71
C THR A 52 -16.34 2.14 2.69
N TYR A 53 -17.14 2.50 3.70
CA TYR A 53 -17.71 1.55 4.67
C TYR A 53 -19.12 1.09 4.28
N GLU A 54 -19.66 1.60 3.17
CA GLU A 54 -20.98 1.19 2.68
C GLU A 54 -20.89 -0.17 1.94
N HIS A 55 -22.04 -0.85 1.80
CA HIS A 55 -22.14 -2.01 0.91
C HIS A 55 -21.83 -1.54 -0.52
N SER A 56 -20.73 -2.02 -1.07
CA SER A 56 -20.05 -1.35 -2.17
C SER A 56 -19.89 -2.23 -3.41
N GLU A 57 -19.94 -1.55 -4.55
CA GLU A 57 -19.67 -2.08 -5.88
C GLU A 57 -18.18 -1.94 -6.19
N PHE A 58 -17.51 -3.04 -6.54
CA PHE A 58 -16.06 -3.06 -6.76
C PHE A 58 -15.64 -2.85 -8.21
N THR A 59 -16.58 -2.64 -9.13
CA THR A 59 -16.31 -2.59 -10.59
C THR A 59 -15.23 -1.57 -10.94
N GLN A 60 -15.34 -0.34 -10.45
CA GLN A 60 -14.35 0.71 -10.68
C GLN A 60 -13.01 0.39 -9.98
N THR A 61 -13.05 -0.23 -8.80
CA THR A 61 -11.83 -0.66 -8.11
C THR A 61 -11.08 -1.72 -8.89
N VAL A 62 -11.79 -2.71 -9.45
CA VAL A 62 -11.19 -3.77 -10.29
C VAL A 62 -10.57 -3.16 -11.53
N GLU A 63 -11.26 -2.26 -12.22
CA GLU A 63 -10.76 -1.57 -13.41
C GLU A 63 -9.46 -0.80 -13.13
N ALA A 64 -9.46 0.06 -12.11
CA ALA A 64 -8.27 0.81 -11.72
C ALA A 64 -7.12 -0.12 -11.28
N SER A 65 -7.43 -1.17 -10.53
CA SER A 65 -6.44 -2.13 -10.03
C SER A 65 -5.77 -2.89 -11.15
N LEU A 66 -6.52 -3.33 -12.18
CA LEU A 66 -5.96 -4.04 -13.32
C LEU A 66 -4.95 -3.17 -14.07
N ALA A 67 -5.24 -1.89 -14.32
CA ALA A 67 -4.30 -0.98 -14.96
C ALA A 67 -2.99 -0.82 -14.15
N ILE A 68 -3.08 -0.73 -12.82
CA ILE A 68 -1.91 -0.63 -11.94
C ILE A 68 -1.13 -1.95 -11.91
N ILE A 69 -1.83 -3.10 -11.89
CA ILE A 69 -1.22 -4.43 -11.94
C ILE A 69 -0.47 -4.62 -13.26
N GLU A 70 -1.05 -4.24 -14.39
CA GLU A 70 -0.42 -4.33 -15.71
C GLU A 70 0.86 -3.48 -15.78
N ALA A 71 0.81 -2.23 -15.29
CA ALA A 71 1.99 -1.37 -15.21
C ALA A 71 3.09 -1.97 -14.32
N CYS A 72 2.70 -2.53 -13.17
CA CYS A 72 3.62 -3.23 -12.29
C CYS A 72 4.26 -4.46 -12.97
N LEU A 73 3.47 -5.31 -13.62
CA LEU A 73 3.96 -6.51 -14.28
C LEU A 73 4.90 -6.17 -15.45
N GLY A 74 4.62 -5.09 -16.19
CA GLY A 74 5.52 -4.58 -17.24
C GLY A 74 6.87 -4.08 -16.70
N ALA A 75 6.93 -3.68 -15.43
CA ALA A 75 8.15 -3.23 -14.75
C ALA A 75 8.94 -4.36 -14.07
N LEU A 76 8.35 -5.55 -13.94
CA LEU A 76 8.92 -6.67 -13.20
C LEU A 76 9.55 -7.72 -14.13
N PRO A 77 10.56 -8.45 -13.64
CA PRO A 77 11.00 -9.68 -14.30
C PRO A 77 9.94 -10.79 -14.18
N ASP A 78 9.99 -11.78 -15.06
CA ASP A 78 9.05 -12.92 -15.08
C ASP A 78 8.98 -13.68 -13.75
N GLU A 79 10.13 -13.81 -13.07
CA GLU A 79 10.25 -14.48 -11.77
C GLU A 79 10.74 -13.51 -10.67
N PRO A 80 10.21 -13.58 -9.44
CA PRO A 80 10.66 -12.73 -8.34
C PRO A 80 12.13 -12.94 -8.00
N LEU A 81 12.91 -11.86 -7.99
CA LEU A 81 14.37 -11.91 -7.89
C LEU A 81 14.89 -12.44 -6.55
N ASN A 82 14.07 -12.35 -5.50
CA ASN A 82 14.50 -12.64 -4.13
C ASN A 82 13.50 -13.51 -3.37
N LEU A 83 12.74 -14.36 -4.06
CA LEU A 83 11.69 -15.18 -3.45
C LEU A 83 12.25 -16.03 -2.29
N ARG A 84 11.61 -15.91 -1.12
CA ARG A 84 12.03 -16.50 0.17
C ARG A 84 13.37 -16.01 0.72
N ARG A 85 13.95 -14.95 0.13
CA ARG A 85 15.22 -14.31 0.51
C ARG A 85 16.31 -15.28 0.98
N PRO A 86 16.81 -16.18 0.11
CA PRO A 86 17.81 -17.19 0.51
C PRO A 86 19.11 -16.58 1.05
N GLU A 87 19.44 -15.36 0.63
CA GLU A 87 20.63 -14.63 1.08
C GLU A 87 20.34 -13.62 2.21
N GLY A 88 19.09 -13.57 2.70
CA GLY A 88 18.63 -12.60 3.68
C GLY A 88 18.89 -11.17 3.22
N SER A 89 19.56 -10.38 4.07
CA SER A 89 19.89 -8.97 3.79
C SER A 89 21.15 -8.74 2.94
N ARG A 90 21.84 -9.82 2.52
CA ARG A 90 23.03 -9.71 1.66
C ARG A 90 22.67 -9.38 0.22
N LYS A 91 21.54 -9.87 -0.28
CA LYS A 91 20.99 -9.51 -1.59
C LYS A 91 20.10 -8.28 -1.47
N LYS A 92 20.58 -7.15 -1.98
CA LYS A 92 19.95 -5.83 -1.89
C LYS A 92 19.50 -5.32 -3.26
N PRO A 93 18.50 -4.43 -3.32
CA PRO A 93 18.18 -3.71 -4.54
C PRO A 93 19.34 -2.81 -4.99
N LEU A 94 19.27 -2.37 -6.26
CA LEU A 94 20.30 -1.50 -6.85
C LEU A 94 20.55 -0.25 -6.00
N SER A 95 21.82 -0.02 -5.64
CA SER A 95 22.24 1.15 -4.84
C SER A 95 22.77 2.31 -5.68
N ALA A 96 23.10 2.07 -6.95
CA ALA A 96 23.67 3.06 -7.87
C ALA A 96 22.95 3.02 -9.23
N GLY A 97 23.15 4.06 -10.04
CA GLY A 97 22.49 4.23 -11.33
C GLY A 97 21.28 5.18 -11.27
N LYS A 98 20.47 5.18 -12.34
CA LYS A 98 19.28 6.04 -12.45
C LYS A 98 18.28 5.71 -11.34
N MET A 99 17.63 6.73 -10.77
CA MET A 99 16.66 6.57 -9.68
C MET A 99 15.54 5.61 -10.04
N GLU A 100 14.97 5.75 -11.25
CA GLU A 100 13.92 4.87 -11.79
C GLU A 100 14.31 3.38 -11.71
N ALA A 101 15.53 3.03 -12.14
CA ALA A 101 16.02 1.65 -12.09
C ALA A 101 16.21 1.14 -10.65
N ARG A 102 16.59 2.03 -9.72
CA ARG A 102 16.69 1.71 -8.29
C ARG A 102 15.33 1.44 -7.68
N LEU A 103 14.31 2.22 -8.05
CA LEU A 103 12.91 2.06 -7.60
C LEU A 103 12.29 0.77 -8.13
N ARG A 104 12.40 0.51 -9.44
CA ARG A 104 11.98 -0.78 -10.04
C ARG A 104 12.70 -1.95 -9.38
N SER A 105 14.00 -1.80 -9.09
CA SER A 105 14.76 -2.83 -8.38
C SER A 105 14.28 -3.04 -6.94
N ALA A 106 13.98 -1.98 -6.19
CA ALA A 106 13.44 -2.06 -4.83
C ALA A 106 12.09 -2.80 -4.80
N PHE A 107 11.20 -2.48 -5.73
CA PHE A 107 9.92 -3.17 -5.89
C PHE A 107 10.12 -4.65 -6.26
N ALA A 108 10.97 -4.95 -7.24
CA ALA A 108 11.27 -6.32 -7.70
C ALA A 108 11.92 -7.21 -6.61
N HIS A 109 12.60 -6.62 -5.63
CA HIS A 109 13.18 -7.34 -4.49
C HIS A 109 12.22 -7.47 -3.30
N GLY A 110 11.02 -6.89 -3.37
CA GLY A 110 10.07 -6.82 -2.24
C GLY A 110 10.53 -5.87 -1.13
N ASP A 111 11.44 -4.94 -1.40
CA ASP A 111 11.88 -3.94 -0.44
C ASP A 111 10.93 -2.72 -0.41
N MET A 112 10.07 -2.62 -1.44
CA MET A 112 8.96 -1.69 -1.57
C MET A 112 7.71 -2.46 -2.02
N PHE A 113 6.53 -2.00 -1.61
CA PHE A 113 5.23 -2.49 -2.08
C PHE A 113 4.28 -1.31 -2.30
N LEU A 114 3.15 -1.51 -2.99
CA LEU A 114 2.16 -0.46 -3.22
C LEU A 114 0.93 -0.64 -2.34
N ASN A 115 0.42 0.44 -1.78
CA ASN A 115 -0.89 0.50 -1.14
C ASN A 115 -1.83 1.33 -2.00
N ILE A 116 -2.89 0.70 -2.51
CA ILE A 116 -3.84 1.29 -3.44
C ILE A 116 -5.17 1.46 -2.71
N ASN A 117 -5.68 2.69 -2.71
CA ASN A 117 -7.04 2.98 -2.27
C ASN A 117 -7.82 3.55 -3.44
N THR A 118 -9.02 3.03 -3.65
CA THR A 118 -9.95 3.53 -4.66
C THR A 118 -11.12 4.24 -3.97
N PRO A 119 -11.60 5.37 -4.49
CA PRO A 119 -12.71 6.10 -3.88
C PRO A 119 -14.03 5.40 -4.16
N LYS A 120 -15.07 5.73 -3.38
CA LYS A 120 -16.45 5.24 -3.61
C LYS A 120 -16.94 5.52 -5.04
N SER A 121 -16.64 6.71 -5.54
CA SER A 121 -16.97 7.16 -6.89
C SER A 121 -15.70 7.64 -7.56
N TRP A 122 -15.19 6.85 -8.50
CA TRP A 122 -13.95 7.19 -9.21
C TRP A 122 -14.22 8.22 -10.33
N ASN A 123 -13.44 9.30 -10.33
CA ASN A 123 -13.49 10.36 -11.33
C ASN A 123 -12.63 10.07 -12.60
N GLY A 124 -12.02 8.90 -12.67
CA GLY A 124 -11.13 8.48 -13.77
C GLY A 124 -9.65 8.84 -13.59
N LEU A 125 -9.29 9.57 -12.53
CA LEU A 125 -7.91 9.98 -12.25
C LEU A 125 -7.22 9.04 -11.25
N MET A 126 -5.92 8.84 -11.45
CA MET A 126 -5.03 8.20 -10.48
C MET A 126 -4.03 9.22 -9.99
N GLN A 127 -3.57 9.07 -8.76
CA GLN A 127 -2.52 9.89 -8.17
C GLN A 127 -1.53 9.03 -7.41
N THR A 128 -0.26 9.32 -7.63
CA THR A 128 0.82 8.78 -6.80
C THR A 128 0.97 9.67 -5.59
N THR A 129 0.89 9.07 -4.42
CA THR A 129 0.71 9.80 -3.18
C THR A 129 1.70 9.38 -2.11
N SER A 130 1.94 10.28 -1.16
CA SER A 130 2.46 9.92 0.16
C SER A 130 1.32 9.54 1.11
N LEU A 131 1.64 9.00 2.28
CA LEU A 131 0.66 8.85 3.35
C LEU A 131 0.24 10.23 3.87
N GLY A 132 -1.07 10.45 4.03
CA GLY A 132 -1.66 11.65 4.61
C GLY A 132 -1.84 11.57 6.12
N SER A 133 -2.72 12.43 6.64
CA SER A 133 -3.07 12.49 8.06
C SER A 133 -4.54 12.17 8.26
N ARG A 134 -4.81 11.04 8.93
CA ARG A 134 -6.14 10.62 9.36
C ARG A 134 -6.19 10.57 10.88
N TRP A 135 -7.14 11.29 11.45
CA TRP A 135 -7.31 11.42 12.90
C TRP A 135 -8.61 10.79 13.38
N TYR A 136 -8.51 10.18 14.55
CA TYR A 136 -9.63 9.57 15.27
C TYR A 136 -9.86 10.36 16.55
N HIS A 137 -10.92 11.17 16.57
CA HIS A 137 -11.25 12.00 17.73
C HIS A 137 -12.22 11.28 18.65
N ASN A 138 -12.04 11.48 19.97
CA ASN A 138 -12.87 10.89 21.02
C ASN A 138 -12.96 9.36 20.96
N ALA A 139 -11.84 8.68 20.72
CA ALA A 139 -11.78 7.24 20.47
C ALA A 139 -12.05 6.33 21.68
N ILE A 140 -12.37 6.87 22.85
CA ILE A 140 -12.63 6.09 24.07
C ILE A 140 -13.93 6.61 24.70
N ASP A 141 -14.96 5.77 24.71
CA ASP A 141 -16.18 6.00 25.46
C ASP A 141 -16.19 5.13 26.72
N MET A 142 -16.70 5.68 27.82
CA MET A 142 -16.77 5.02 29.12
C MET A 142 -18.23 4.75 29.47
N ASN A 143 -18.63 3.49 29.42
CA ASN A 143 -19.95 3.07 29.85
C ASN A 143 -19.86 2.35 31.20
N ASP A 144 -20.43 2.97 32.24
CA ASP A 144 -20.61 2.33 33.55
C ASP A 144 -21.72 1.27 33.42
N ARG A 145 -21.33 -0.01 33.44
CA ARG A 145 -22.31 -1.09 33.45
C ARG A 145 -22.58 -1.45 34.90
N GLU A 146 -23.71 -0.95 35.40
CA GLU A 146 -24.18 -1.24 36.76
C GLU A 146 -24.03 -2.74 37.07
N ASN A 147 -23.24 -3.03 38.10
CA ASN A 147 -22.90 -4.35 38.66
C ASN A 147 -21.84 -5.22 37.95
N ILE A 148 -21.09 -4.71 36.95
CA ILE A 148 -20.02 -5.51 36.28
C ILE A 148 -18.67 -4.77 36.21
N GLY A 149 -18.64 -3.45 36.44
CA GLY A 149 -17.44 -2.61 36.39
C GLY A 149 -17.44 -1.64 35.20
N VAL A 150 -16.34 -0.90 35.01
CA VAL A 150 -16.20 0.10 33.93
C VAL A 150 -15.76 -0.61 32.64
N ALA A 151 -16.55 -0.45 31.57
CA ALA A 151 -16.16 -0.86 30.23
C ALA A 151 -15.65 0.36 29.44
N TYR A 152 -14.49 0.21 28.81
CA TYR A 152 -13.94 1.17 27.86
C TYR A 152 -14.21 0.64 26.45
N GLU A 153 -14.97 1.38 25.67
CA GLU A 153 -15.16 1.10 24.26
C GLU A 153 -14.18 1.95 23.46
N VAL A 154 -13.31 1.29 22.68
CA VAL A 154 -12.42 1.98 21.76
C VAL A 154 -13.11 2.05 20.41
N GLY A 155 -13.67 3.22 20.11
CA GLY A 155 -14.38 3.49 18.87
C GLY A 155 -14.35 4.98 18.61
N ALA A 156 -13.95 5.39 17.41
CA ALA A 156 -13.89 6.80 17.08
C ALA A 156 -15.28 7.37 16.84
N ALA A 157 -15.60 8.46 17.53
CA ALA A 157 -16.83 9.20 17.29
C ALA A 157 -16.76 10.00 15.98
N ILE A 158 -15.56 10.46 15.60
CA ILE A 158 -15.32 11.29 14.42
C ILE A 158 -13.99 10.89 13.77
N ILE A 159 -14.02 10.72 12.45
CA ILE A 159 -12.83 10.52 11.62
C ILE A 159 -12.61 11.79 10.80
N GLU A 160 -11.38 12.32 10.84
CA GLU A 160 -10.97 13.49 10.07
C GLU A 160 -9.80 13.12 9.17
N ASP A 161 -10.00 13.28 7.87
CA ASP A 161 -8.96 13.17 6.85
C ASP A 161 -8.50 14.58 6.49
N GLU A 162 -7.24 14.93 6.81
CA GLU A 162 -6.71 16.25 6.45
C GLU A 162 -6.53 16.38 4.94
N ASP A 163 -6.91 17.55 4.41
CA ASP A 163 -6.82 17.86 2.98
C ASP A 163 -5.41 18.36 2.61
N ILE A 164 -4.42 17.47 2.72
CA ILE A 164 -3.02 17.76 2.40
C ILE A 164 -2.72 17.35 0.95
N PRO A 165 -2.41 18.27 0.02
CA PRO A 165 -2.18 17.95 -1.38
C PRO A 165 -1.09 16.88 -1.59
N GLY A 166 -1.37 15.93 -2.48
CA GLY A 166 -0.43 14.84 -2.82
C GLY A 166 -0.40 13.68 -1.82
N THR A 167 -1.34 13.66 -0.87
CA THR A 167 -1.51 12.55 0.07
C THR A 167 -2.65 11.63 -0.33
N ASP A 168 -2.63 10.40 0.19
CA ASP A 168 -3.66 9.39 -0.06
C ASP A 168 -5.07 9.86 0.38
N CYS A 169 -5.16 10.53 1.52
CA CYS A 169 -6.39 11.10 2.06
C CYS A 169 -6.98 12.15 1.09
N ASN A 170 -6.16 13.10 0.65
CA ASN A 170 -6.55 14.13 -0.32
C ASN A 170 -6.99 13.53 -1.66
N ALA A 171 -6.23 12.56 -2.19
CA ALA A 171 -6.56 11.89 -3.45
C ALA A 171 -7.94 11.21 -3.37
N ILE A 172 -8.19 10.43 -2.31
CA ILE A 172 -9.49 9.78 -2.10
C ILE A 172 -10.62 10.79 -1.97
N ASN A 173 -10.42 11.85 -1.18
CA ASN A 173 -11.43 12.91 -0.99
C ASN A 173 -11.77 13.64 -2.31
N SER A 174 -10.81 13.74 -3.23
CA SER A 174 -11.02 14.31 -4.56
C SER A 174 -11.68 13.37 -5.58
N GLY A 175 -11.89 12.10 -5.20
CA GLY A 175 -12.42 11.07 -6.10
C GLY A 175 -11.39 10.44 -7.03
N ALA A 176 -10.09 10.62 -6.76
CA ALA A 176 -9.00 9.95 -7.47
C ALA A 176 -8.56 8.67 -6.74
N VAL A 177 -7.97 7.73 -7.49
CA VAL A 177 -7.32 6.54 -6.91
C VAL A 177 -5.97 6.96 -6.32
N ALA A 178 -5.73 6.62 -5.06
CA ALA A 178 -4.45 6.85 -4.39
C ALA A 178 -3.53 5.63 -4.55
N ILE A 179 -2.29 5.87 -5.01
CA ILE A 179 -1.25 4.86 -5.16
C ILE A 179 -0.06 5.29 -4.30
N THR A 180 0.11 4.63 -3.15
CA THR A 180 1.15 4.98 -2.18
C THR A 180 2.24 3.91 -2.13
N PRO A 181 3.44 4.17 -2.64
CA PRO A 181 4.61 3.33 -2.41
C PRO A 181 5.01 3.34 -0.93
N LEU A 182 5.19 2.14 -0.37
CA LEU A 182 5.57 1.95 1.04
C LEU A 182 6.82 1.09 1.14
N SER A 183 7.72 1.46 2.04
CA SER A 183 8.84 0.59 2.42
C SER A 183 8.30 -0.66 3.10
N SER A 184 8.77 -1.83 2.68
CA SER A 184 8.46 -3.10 3.36
C SER A 184 9.12 -3.15 4.74
N TRP A 185 10.30 -2.55 4.84
CA TRP A 185 11.16 -2.61 6.01
C TRP A 185 11.17 -1.29 6.79
N PRO A 186 11.37 -1.32 8.12
CA PRO A 186 11.67 -0.13 8.90
C PRO A 186 12.92 0.60 8.39
N VAL A 187 12.95 1.93 8.49
CA VAL A 187 14.07 2.77 7.98
C VAL A 187 15.43 2.46 8.62
N ASN A 188 15.44 1.89 9.83
CA ASN A 188 16.65 1.49 10.54
C ASN A 188 17.06 0.03 10.28
N HIS A 189 16.35 -0.69 9.41
CA HIS A 189 16.69 -2.04 8.99
C HIS A 189 17.72 -2.02 7.84
N PRO A 190 18.61 -3.02 7.69
CA PRO A 190 19.60 -3.06 6.58
C PRO A 190 19.02 -3.09 5.16
N LEU A 191 17.72 -3.37 5.03
CA LEU A 191 16.92 -3.36 3.80
C LEU A 191 15.87 -2.22 3.78
N GLY A 192 15.90 -1.35 4.80
CA GLY A 192 15.08 -0.14 4.83
C GLY A 192 15.47 0.80 3.70
N LEU A 193 14.47 1.35 3.01
CA LEU A 193 14.69 2.38 2.00
C LEU A 193 14.94 3.73 2.67
N SER A 194 15.87 4.51 2.11
CA SER A 194 16.16 5.85 2.62
C SER A 194 15.03 6.82 2.30
N GLY A 195 14.97 7.94 3.04
CA GLY A 195 13.99 9.01 2.80
C GLY A 195 13.97 9.49 1.35
N ASP A 196 15.14 9.75 0.75
CA ASP A 196 15.24 10.20 -0.64
C ASP A 196 14.71 9.17 -1.65
N VAL A 197 14.87 7.86 -1.37
CA VAL A 197 14.36 6.81 -2.25
C VAL A 197 12.84 6.73 -2.14
N ILE A 198 12.28 6.83 -0.93
CA ILE A 198 10.83 6.86 -0.75
C ILE A 198 10.21 8.12 -1.35
N ALA A 199 10.84 9.29 -1.17
CA ALA A 199 10.38 10.53 -1.79
C ALA A 199 10.35 10.43 -3.33
N ALA A 200 11.40 9.88 -3.94
CA ALA A 200 11.43 9.64 -5.38
C ALA A 200 10.40 8.58 -5.82
N ALA A 201 10.10 7.58 -4.98
CA ALA A 201 9.07 6.59 -5.28
C ALA A 201 7.69 7.23 -5.43
N THR A 202 7.43 8.31 -4.68
CA THR A 202 6.17 9.05 -4.70
C THR A 202 6.07 10.10 -5.81
N GLU A 203 7.09 10.24 -6.67
CA GLU A 203 7.01 11.13 -7.83
C GLU A 203 6.01 10.59 -8.85
N GLN A 204 4.96 11.37 -9.13
CA GLN A 204 3.90 11.02 -10.06
C GLN A 204 4.35 11.21 -11.53
N GLY A 205 3.99 10.26 -12.38
CA GLY A 205 4.11 10.35 -13.84
C GLY A 205 2.93 11.05 -14.50
N SER A 206 2.92 11.02 -15.84
CA SER A 206 1.94 11.70 -16.69
C SER A 206 0.54 11.10 -16.64
N SER A 207 0.43 9.81 -16.35
CA SER A 207 -0.83 9.06 -16.25
C SER A 207 -1.42 9.05 -14.83
N GLY A 208 -0.69 9.57 -13.84
CA GLY A 208 -1.03 9.46 -12.42
C GLY A 208 -0.37 8.27 -11.71
N LEU A 209 0.18 7.32 -12.47
CA LEU A 209 1.00 6.22 -11.94
C LEU A 209 2.33 6.75 -11.36
N PRO A 210 3.01 5.96 -10.52
CA PRO A 210 4.37 6.30 -10.11
C PRO A 210 5.25 6.45 -11.34
N SER A 211 6.05 7.51 -11.41
CA SER A 211 6.88 7.84 -12.58
C SER A 211 7.83 6.70 -12.98
N TRP A 212 8.22 5.85 -12.03
CA TRP A 212 9.05 4.67 -12.25
C TRP A 212 8.28 3.43 -12.73
N LEU A 213 6.97 3.53 -12.97
CA LEU A 213 6.14 2.51 -13.62
C LEU A 213 5.71 2.89 -15.04
N GLU A 214 6.01 4.12 -15.48
CA GLU A 214 5.76 4.60 -16.86
C GLU A 214 6.89 4.29 -17.83
#